data_AF-A0A969JPE4-F1
#
_entry.id   AF-A0A969JPE4-F1
#
_cell.length_a   1.000
_cell.length_b   1.000
_cell.length_c   1.000
_cell.angle_alpha   90.00
_cell.angle_beta   90.00
_cell.angle_gamma   90.00
#
_symmetry.space_group_name_H-M   'P 1'
#
loop_
_entity.id
_entity.type
_entity.pdbx_description
1 polymer ?
#
loop_
_entity_poly.entity_id
_entity_poly.type
_entity_poly.pdbx_seq_one_letter_code
_entity_poly.pdbx_strand_id
1 'polypeptide(L)'
;ADFRKEDSGWSFHAFKGTKWQLERKDERKQFIKNKYRVLLTRGREGFIIFIPKGSETDHTRPNRNYDTTYEYLKRTGIKELQNDDK
;
A
#
# COMPACT_ATOMS: atom_id res chain seq x y z
N ALA A 1 -0.83 6.86 -0.23
CA ALA A 1 -1.42 5.76 0.57
C ALA A 1 -1.23 6.03 2.08
N ASP A 2 -2.13 5.53 2.92
CA ASP A 2 -2.09 5.65 4.40
C ASP A 2 -1.27 4.57 5.09
N PHE A 3 -1.02 3.43 4.44
CA PHE A 3 -0.15 2.37 4.95
C PHE A 3 0.91 2.05 3.90
N ARG A 4 2.19 2.19 4.25
CA ARG A 4 3.30 2.09 3.30
C ARG A 4 4.39 1.18 3.84
N LYS A 5 4.97 0.37 2.95
CA LYS A 5 6.21 -0.33 3.25
C LYS A 5 7.37 0.62 3.03
N GLU A 6 8.25 0.72 4.02
CA GLU A 6 9.54 1.43 3.94
C GLU A 6 10.66 0.47 4.32
N ASP A 7 11.92 0.86 4.12
CA ASP A 7 13.07 -0.02 4.39
C ASP A 7 13.15 -0.41 5.87
N SER A 8 12.87 0.54 6.77
CA SER A 8 12.91 0.36 8.23
C SER A 8 11.65 -0.28 8.83
N GLY A 9 10.61 -0.55 8.03
CA GLY A 9 9.37 -1.14 8.54
C GLY A 9 8.12 -0.70 7.80
N TRP A 10 7.09 -0.33 8.57
CA TRP A 10 5.81 0.15 8.06
C TRP A 10 5.58 1.57 8.53
N SER A 11 5.22 2.47 7.61
CA SER A 11 4.80 3.83 7.97
C SER A 11 3.29 4.00 7.81
N PHE A 12 2.74 4.81 8.71
CA PHE A 12 1.32 5.07 8.84
C PHE A 12 1.09 6.55 8.58
N HIS A 13 0.11 6.87 7.76
CA HIS A 13 -0.17 8.23 7.35
C HIS A 13 -1.65 8.54 7.36
N ALA A 14 -1.98 9.80 7.63
CA ALA A 14 -3.31 10.34 7.45
C ALA A 14 -3.26 11.43 6.37
N PHE A 15 -4.24 11.43 5.47
CA PHE A 15 -4.41 12.52 4.51
C PHE A 15 -5.15 13.66 5.22
N LYS A 16 -4.51 14.83 5.34
CA LYS A 16 -5.06 16.00 6.04
C LYS A 16 -4.85 17.24 5.17
N GLY A 17 -5.94 17.92 4.83
CA GLY A 17 -5.91 19.02 3.86
C GLY A 17 -5.46 18.50 2.49
N THR A 18 -4.28 18.94 2.03
CA THR A 18 -3.74 18.64 0.70
C THR A 18 -2.51 17.72 0.74
N LYS A 19 -2.18 17.13 1.89
CA LYS A 19 -0.96 16.30 2.03
C LYS A 19 -1.11 15.12 2.98
N TRP A 20 -0.23 14.15 2.79
CA TRP A 20 -0.04 13.05 3.73
C TRP A 20 0.83 13.50 4.91
N GLN A 21 0.40 13.18 6.12
CA GLN A 21 1.15 13.42 7.36
C GLN A 21 1.34 12.10 8.10
N LEU A 22 2.43 11.96 8.85
CA LEU A 22 2.66 10.77 9.68
C LEU A 22 1.57 10.64 10.74
N GLU A 23 0.97 9.46 10.85
CA GLU A 23 0.03 9.15 11.92
C GLU A 23 0.80 8.72 13.16
N ARG A 24 0.60 9.46 14.26
CA ARG A 24 1.31 9.23 15.53
C ARG A 24 0.44 8.53 16.56
N LYS A 25 -0.89 8.62 16.46
CA LYS A 25 -1.81 7.99 17.41
C LYS A 25 -1.83 6.48 17.20
N ASP A 26 -1.45 5.72 18.21
CA ASP A 26 -1.31 4.27 18.09
C ASP A 26 -2.64 3.56 17.80
N GLU A 27 -3.74 4.02 18.41
CA GLU A 27 -5.09 3.54 18.07
C GLU A 27 -5.38 3.65 16.57
N ARG A 28 -5.00 4.78 15.96
CA ARG A 28 -5.23 5.01 14.54
C ARG A 28 -4.32 4.16 13.67
N LYS A 29 -3.06 3.94 14.08
CA LYS A 29 -2.15 2.99 13.40
C LYS A 29 -2.71 1.57 13.43
N GLN A 30 -3.23 1.14 14.58
CA GLN A 30 -3.87 -0.18 14.72
C GLN A 30 -5.10 -0.30 13.85
N PHE A 31 -5.94 0.75 13.79
CA PHE A 31 -7.09 0.78 12.90
C PHE A 31 -6.68 0.64 11.43
N ILE A 32 -5.66 1.40 10.97
CA ILE A 32 -5.13 1.30 9.61
C ILE A 32 -4.64 -0.12 9.33
N LYS A 33 -3.80 -0.69 10.20
CA LYS A 33 -3.27 -2.05 10.05
C LYS A 33 -4.40 -3.10 9.96
N ASN A 34 -5.39 -3.01 10.85
CA ASN A 34 -6.52 -3.93 10.88
C ASN A 34 -7.42 -3.79 9.66
N LYS A 35 -7.61 -2.57 9.13
CA LYS A 35 -8.34 -2.36 7.88
C LYS A 35 -7.75 -3.22 6.75
N TYR A 36 -6.43 -3.16 6.55
CA TYR A 36 -5.76 -3.96 5.52
C TYR A 36 -5.80 -5.46 5.82
N ARG A 37 -5.53 -5.87 7.06
CA ARG A 37 -5.64 -7.29 7.46
C ARG A 37 -7.00 -7.85 7.10
N VAL A 38 -8.08 -7.18 7.51
CA VAL A 38 -9.44 -7.68 7.27
C VAL A 38 -9.77 -7.69 5.77
N LEU A 39 -9.38 -6.65 5.01
CA LEU A 39 -9.57 -6.62 3.56
C LEU A 39 -8.88 -7.80 2.87
N LEU A 40 -7.63 -8.06 3.22
CA LEU A 40 -6.82 -9.14 2.63
C LEU A 40 -7.27 -10.54 3.05
N THR A 41 -8.01 -10.69 4.14
CA THR A 41 -8.53 -11.99 4.59
C THR A 41 -9.97 -12.27 4.14
N ARG A 42 -10.63 -11.36 3.43
CA ARG A 42 -12.07 -11.50 3.07
C ARG A 42 -12.34 -12.38 1.85
N GLY A 43 -11.42 -12.44 0.91
CA GLY A 43 -11.55 -13.16 -0.35
C GLY A 43 -11.25 -14.62 -0.12
N ARG A 44 -12.16 -15.49 -0.59
CA ARG A 44 -12.10 -16.94 -0.38
C ARG A 44 -11.57 -17.71 -1.58
N GLU A 45 -11.58 -17.10 -2.77
CA GLU A 45 -11.21 -17.75 -4.04
C GLU A 45 -9.99 -17.06 -4.70
N GLY A 46 -9.16 -16.40 -3.90
CA GLY A 46 -8.00 -15.64 -4.36
C GLY A 46 -8.23 -14.13 -4.44
N PHE A 47 -7.15 -13.40 -4.70
CA PHE A 47 -7.12 -11.94 -4.73
C PHE A 47 -6.23 -11.43 -5.85
N ILE A 48 -6.67 -10.36 -6.51
CA ILE A 48 -5.82 -9.53 -7.38
C ILE A 48 -5.52 -8.25 -6.61
N ILE A 49 -4.25 -7.95 -6.40
CA ILE A 49 -3.80 -6.71 -5.77
C ILE A 49 -3.35 -5.76 -6.87
N PHE A 50 -4.13 -4.72 -7.12
CA PHE A 50 -3.76 -3.65 -8.04
C PHE A 50 -2.95 -2.58 -7.33
N ILE A 51 -1.78 -2.25 -7.89
CA ILE A 51 -0.91 -1.17 -7.40
C ILE A 51 -0.83 -0.12 -8.51
N PRO A 52 -1.39 1.08 -8.30
CA PRO A 52 -1.31 2.13 -9.31
C PRO A 52 0.12 2.64 -9.44
N LYS A 53 0.48 3.09 -10.64
CA LYS A 53 1.69 3.90 -10.81
C LYS A 53 1.54 5.20 -10.01
N GLY A 54 2.64 5.66 -9.42
CA GLY A 54 2.68 7.00 -8.87
C GLY A 54 2.59 8.07 -9.97
N SER A 55 2.64 9.32 -9.54
CA SER A 55 2.66 10.48 -10.43
C SER A 55 3.69 11.49 -9.95
N GLU A 56 4.52 11.96 -10.87
CA GLU A 56 5.48 13.05 -10.62
C GLU A 56 4.78 14.41 -10.51
N THR A 57 3.62 14.57 -11.16
CA THR A 57 2.83 15.82 -11.13
C THR A 57 1.95 15.94 -9.90
N ASP A 58 1.76 14.85 -9.15
CA ASP A 58 0.92 14.82 -7.94
C ASP A 58 1.76 14.44 -6.72
N HIS A 59 2.12 15.44 -5.91
CA HIS A 59 2.92 15.27 -4.70
C HIS A 59 2.26 14.36 -3.65
N THR A 60 0.96 14.08 -3.76
CA THR A 60 0.26 13.16 -2.87
C THR A 60 0.43 11.70 -3.27
N ARG A 61 0.97 11.43 -4.46
CA ARG A 61 1.16 10.08 -5.03
C ARG A 61 2.58 9.87 -5.60
N PRO A 62 3.66 10.07 -4.82
CA PRO A 62 5.01 9.88 -5.34
C PRO A 62 5.27 8.41 -5.70
N ASN A 63 5.98 8.19 -6.82
CA ASN A 63 6.31 6.86 -7.38
C ASN A 63 6.87 5.90 -6.33
N ARG A 64 7.88 6.36 -5.56
CA ARG A 64 8.54 5.58 -4.50
C ARG A 64 7.58 4.85 -3.56
N ASN A 65 6.43 5.45 -3.20
CA ASN A 65 5.49 4.81 -2.27
C ASN A 65 4.85 3.55 -2.86
N TYR A 66 4.55 3.58 -4.16
CA TYR A 66 3.90 2.49 -4.88
C TYR A 66 4.94 1.46 -5.31
N ASP A 67 6.08 1.91 -5.83
CA ASP A 67 7.17 1.05 -6.28
C ASP A 67 7.71 0.19 -5.12
N THR A 68 7.97 0.79 -3.95
CA THR A 68 8.41 0.03 -2.76
C THR A 68 7.39 -1.03 -2.34
N THR A 69 6.10 -0.72 -2.47
CA THR A 69 5.03 -1.67 -2.12
C THR A 69 4.94 -2.81 -3.13
N TYR A 70 5.06 -2.50 -4.43
CA TYR A 70 5.09 -3.48 -5.51
C TYR A 70 6.28 -4.42 -5.37
N GLU A 71 7.49 -3.89 -5.21
CA GLU A 71 8.70 -4.70 -5.03
C GLU A 71 8.64 -5.58 -3.79
N TYR A 72 8.09 -5.05 -2.69
CA TYR A 72 7.86 -5.84 -1.49
C TYR A 72 6.93 -7.04 -1.75
N LEU A 73 5.79 -6.82 -2.40
CA LEU A 73 4.82 -7.87 -2.69
C LEU A 73 5.39 -8.92 -3.65
N LYS A 74 6.11 -8.49 -4.68
CA LYS A 74 6.83 -9.36 -5.60
C LYS A 74 7.85 -10.24 -4.86
N ARG A 75 8.64 -9.65 -3.96
CA ARG A 75 9.62 -10.39 -3.13
C ARG A 75 8.96 -11.40 -2.18
N THR A 76 7.73 -11.17 -1.74
CA THR A 76 6.99 -12.14 -0.92
C THR A 76 6.47 -13.35 -1.69
N GLY A 77 6.71 -13.43 -3.01
CA GLY A 77 6.29 -14.55 -3.86
C GLY A 77 4.93 -14.36 -4.51
N ILE A 78 4.33 -13.17 -4.43
CA ILE A 78 3.12 -12.85 -5.19
C ILE A 78 3.50 -12.74 -6.66
N LYS A 79 2.84 -13.53 -7.50
CA LYS A 79 3.05 -13.53 -8.94
C LYS A 79 2.45 -12.28 -9.56
N GLU A 80 3.24 -11.60 -10.37
CA GLU A 80 2.76 -10.53 -11.23
C GLU A 80 1.93 -11.14 -12.37
N LEU A 81 0.74 -10.58 -12.59
CA LEU A 81 -0.10 -10.95 -13.73
C LEU A 81 0.42 -10.21 -14.95
N GLN A 82 0.92 -10.95 -15.94
CA GLN A 82 1.32 -10.40 -17.23
C GLN A 82 0.15 -10.50 -18.20
N ASN A 83 0.09 -9.58 -19.18
CA ASN A 83 -1.01 -9.54 -20.15
C ASN A 83 -1.05 -10.74 -21.11
N ASP A 84 -0.08 -11.64 -21.05
CA ASP A 84 0.07 -12.81 -21.92
C ASP A 84 -0.63 -14.08 -21.38
N ASP A 85 -1.27 -14.03 -20.20
CA ASP A 85 -2.04 -15.15 -19.61
C ASP A 85 -3.45 -15.32 -20.24
N LYS A 86 -3.59 -15.05 -21.54
CA LYS A 86 -4.83 -15.27 -22.32
C LYS A 86 -4.72 -16.41 -23.31
#